data_AF-A0A8S2RXH8-F1
#
_entry.id   AF-A0A8S2RXH8-F1
#
_cell.length_a   1.000
_cell.length_b   1.000
_cell.length_c   1.000
_cell.angle_alpha   90.00
_cell.angle_beta   90.00
_cell.angle_gamma   90.00
#
_symmetry.space_group_name_H-M   'P 1'
#
loop_
_entity.id
_entity.type
_entity.pdbx_description
1 polymer ?
#
loop_
_entity_poly.entity_id
_entity_poly.type
_entity_poly.pdbx_seq_one_letter_code
_entity_poly.pdbx_strand_id
1 'polypeptide(L)'
;LGLEIPESATTLLRQEEHIRQTSVSLQELLNDIKHAYALIPKDMSQLFKPHREKVEEALRPGFVAITWSSLTVGEYINNVRLELDQLRILITDCTDILQ
;
A
#
# COMPACT_ATOMS: atom_id res chain seq x y z
N LEU A 1 29.45 24.04 -14.88
CA LEU A 1 29.77 24.14 -13.43
C LEU A 1 30.51 22.87 -13.05
N GLY A 2 31.84 22.84 -13.25
CA GLY A 2 32.70 21.65 -13.03
C GLY A 2 33.09 21.47 -11.57
N LEU A 3 32.10 21.46 -10.67
CA LEU A 3 32.32 21.24 -9.25
C LEU A 3 32.17 19.74 -8.96
N GLU A 4 33.17 19.15 -8.29
CA GLU A 4 33.09 17.77 -7.82
C GLU A 4 31.99 17.69 -6.75
N ILE A 5 30.95 16.91 -7.02
CA ILE A 5 29.87 16.69 -6.07
C ILE A 5 30.41 15.77 -4.97
N PRO A 6 30.36 16.17 -3.69
CA PRO A 6 30.78 15.31 -2.59
C PRO A 6 29.96 14.01 -2.57
N GLU A 7 30.61 12.89 -2.27
CA GLU A 7 29.95 11.58 -2.17
C GLU A 7 28.76 11.61 -1.19
N SER A 8 28.88 12.39 -0.11
CA SER A 8 27.81 12.63 0.86
C SER A 8 26.58 13.28 0.23
N ALA A 9 26.76 14.28 -0.64
CA ALA A 9 25.67 14.94 -1.34
C ALA A 9 24.97 13.99 -2.32
N THR A 10 25.72 13.14 -3.04
CA THR A 10 25.11 12.13 -3.92
C THR A 10 24.31 11.08 -3.16
N THR A 11 24.78 10.68 -1.98
CA THR A 11 24.09 9.72 -1.11
C THR A 11 22.79 10.31 -0.58
N LEU A 12 22.82 11.57 -0.13
CA LEU A 12 21.62 12.27 0.34
C LEU A 12 20.57 12.42 -0.76
N LEU A 13 20.97 12.78 -1.98
CA LEU A 13 20.06 12.88 -3.12
C LEU A 13 19.37 11.55 -3.44
N ARG A 14 20.11 10.43 -3.41
CA ARG A 14 19.52 9.10 -3.59
C ARG A 14 18.50 8.75 -2.51
N GLN A 15 18.81 9.11 -1.27
CA GLN A 15 17.92 8.85 -0.14
C GLN A 15 16.66 9.71 -0.20
N GLU A 16 16.78 10.98 -0.59
CA GLU A 16 15.64 11.86 -0.84
C GLU A 16 14.71 11.26 -1.91
N GLU A 17 15.27 10.86 -3.04
CA GLU A 17 14.49 10.27 -4.13
C GLU A 17 13.80 8.97 -3.70
N HIS A 18 14.48 8.11 -2.96
CA HIS A 18 13.88 6.89 -2.41
C HIS A 18 12.69 7.19 -1.47
N ILE A 19 12.84 8.16 -0.57
CA ILE A 19 11.77 8.58 0.35
C ILE A 19 10.59 9.17 -0.44
N ARG A 20 10.87 9.99 -1.45
CA ARG A 20 9.84 10.59 -2.33
C ARG A 20 9.03 9.51 -3.03
N GLN A 21 9.70 8.55 -3.69
CA GLN A 21 9.05 7.44 -4.39
C GLN A 21 8.21 6.57 -3.44
N THR A 22 8.74 6.31 -2.24
CA THR A 22 8.03 5.57 -1.19
C THR A 22 6.77 6.30 -0.76
N SER A 23 6.84 7.62 -0.54
CA SER A 23 5.69 8.43 -0.17
C SER A 23 4.59 8.40 -1.23
N VAL A 24 4.96 8.51 -2.51
CA VAL A 24 3.99 8.42 -3.61
C VAL A 24 3.32 7.05 -3.62
N SER A 25 4.11 5.97 -3.54
CA SER A 25 3.61 4.60 -3.54
C SER A 25 2.63 4.32 -2.39
N LEU A 26 2.91 4.86 -1.19
CA LEU A 26 2.03 4.74 -0.03
C LEU A 26 0.74 5.55 -0.18
N GLN A 27 0.79 6.72 -0.80
CA GLN A 27 -0.41 7.51 -1.09
C GLN A 27 -1.31 6.80 -2.11
N GLU A 28 -0.73 6.23 -3.17
CA GLU A 28 -1.45 5.41 -4.14
C GLU A 28 -2.10 4.21 -3.47
N LEU A 29 -1.34 3.45 -2.66
CA LEU A 29 -1.85 2.30 -1.91
C LEU A 29 -3.03 2.67 -1.01
N LEU A 30 -2.96 3.81 -0.31
CA LEU A 30 -4.06 4.27 0.54
C LEU A 30 -5.31 4.61 -0.28
N ASN A 31 -5.14 5.21 -1.45
CA ASN A 31 -6.25 5.52 -2.35
C ASN A 31 -6.89 4.24 -2.89
N ASP A 32 -6.08 3.25 -3.26
CA ASP A 32 -6.52 1.94 -3.74
C ASP A 32 -7.36 1.20 -2.69
N ILE A 33 -6.95 1.23 -1.42
CA ILE A 33 -7.70 0.62 -0.30
C ILE A 33 -9.05 1.31 -0.14
N LYS A 34 -9.09 2.65 -0.11
CA LYS A 34 -10.33 3.41 0.00
C LYS A 34 -11.29 3.09 -1.14
N HIS A 35 -10.79 3.02 -2.36
CA HIS A 35 -11.58 2.66 -3.53
C HIS A 35 -12.12 1.23 -3.41
N ALA A 36 -11.30 0.25 -3.02
CA ALA A 36 -11.75 -1.13 -2.87
C ALA A 36 -12.87 -1.25 -1.83
N TYR A 37 -12.75 -0.56 -0.70
CA TYR A 37 -13.78 -0.56 0.33
C TYR A 37 -15.09 0.10 -0.13
N ALA A 38 -15.01 1.09 -1.01
CA ALA A 38 -16.19 1.73 -1.60
C ALA A 38 -16.93 0.83 -2.60
N LEU A 39 -16.25 -0.15 -3.20
CA LEU A 39 -16.86 -1.11 -4.12
C LEU A 39 -17.66 -2.21 -3.41
N ILE A 40 -17.48 -2.39 -2.10
CA ILE A 40 -18.17 -3.43 -1.34
C ILE A 40 -19.69 -3.10 -1.27
N PRO A 41 -20.57 -3.98 -1.76
CA PRO A 41 -22.01 -3.79 -1.61
C PRO A 41 -22.42 -3.71 -0.14
N LYS A 42 -23.29 -2.74 0.21
CA LYS A 42 -23.70 -2.50 1.60
C LYS A 42 -24.31 -3.76 2.27
N ASP A 43 -25.08 -4.51 1.49
CA ASP A 43 -25.76 -5.73 1.95
C ASP A 43 -24.78 -6.87 2.27
N MET A 44 -23.58 -6.85 1.69
CA MET A 44 -22.52 -7.84 1.92
C MET A 44 -21.42 -7.34 2.86
N SER A 45 -21.55 -6.14 3.41
CA SER A 45 -20.52 -5.55 4.27
C SER A 45 -20.08 -6.43 5.44
N GLN A 46 -21.01 -7.23 6.01
CA GLN A 46 -20.70 -8.21 7.05
C GLN A 46 -19.91 -9.42 6.53
N LEU A 47 -20.20 -9.88 5.32
CA LEU A 47 -19.50 -11.01 4.68
C LEU A 47 -18.03 -10.65 4.37
N PHE A 48 -17.78 -9.42 3.95
CA PHE A 48 -16.43 -8.92 3.66
C PHE A 48 -15.63 -8.51 4.90
N LYS A 49 -16.23 -8.51 6.10
CA LYS A 49 -15.55 -8.13 7.35
C LYS A 49 -14.23 -8.89 7.59
N PRO A 50 -14.16 -10.24 7.58
CA PRO A 50 -12.91 -10.97 7.79
C PRO A 50 -11.85 -10.68 6.71
N HIS A 51 -12.25 -10.37 5.49
CA HIS A 51 -11.31 -10.02 4.41
C HIS A 51 -10.76 -8.59 4.58
N ARG A 52 -11.56 -7.66 5.08
CA ARG A 52 -11.08 -6.32 5.47
C ARG A 52 -10.12 -6.40 6.65
N GLU A 53 -10.40 -7.25 7.63
CA GLU A 53 -9.50 -7.46 8.77
C GLU A 53 -8.12 -7.93 8.30
N LYS A 54 -8.02 -8.84 7.32
CA LYS A 54 -6.73 -9.26 6.73
C LYS A 54 -5.93 -8.09 6.13
N VAL A 55 -6.59 -7.19 5.40
CA VAL A 55 -5.94 -5.99 4.86
C VAL A 55 -5.48 -5.07 6.00
N GLU A 56 -6.27 -4.93 7.07
CA GLU A 56 -5.86 -4.18 8.26
C GLU A 56 -4.67 -4.83 9.00
N GLU A 57 -4.61 -6.16 9.05
CA GLU A 57 -3.47 -6.88 9.60
C GLU A 57 -2.21 -6.65 8.77
N ALA A 58 -2.33 -6.68 7.44
CA ALA A 58 -1.24 -6.39 6.52
C ALA A 58 -0.75 -4.95 6.65
N LEU A 59 -1.62 -4.00 7.02
CA LEU A 59 -1.27 -2.60 7.27
C LEU A 59 -0.54 -2.39 8.61
N ARG A 60 -0.80 -3.22 9.62
CA ARG A 60 -0.29 -3.10 11.00
C ARG A 60 1.23 -2.84 11.11
N PRO A 61 2.12 -3.50 10.34
CA PRO A 61 3.56 -3.22 10.38
C PRO A 61 3.94 -1.77 10.06
N GLY A 62 3.18 -1.09 9.20
CA GLY A 62 3.40 0.32 8.84
C GLY A 62 3.11 1.32 9.97
N PHE A 63 2.37 0.89 11.00
CA PHE A 63 2.06 1.69 12.18
C PHE A 63 3.01 1.45 13.36
N VAL A 64 3.64 0.27 13.44
CA VAL A 64 4.32 -0.19 14.65
C VAL A 64 5.81 -0.49 14.46
N ALA A 65 6.21 -0.98 13.28
CA ALA A 65 7.52 -1.61 13.12
C ALA A 65 8.37 -1.05 11.97
N ILE A 66 7.76 -0.44 10.94
CA ILE A 66 8.48 0.00 9.74
C ILE A 66 8.58 1.52 9.70
N THR A 67 9.81 2.02 9.59
CA THR A 67 10.06 3.43 9.26
C THR A 67 9.98 3.61 7.75
N TRP A 68 9.38 4.71 7.30
CA TRP A 68 9.09 4.97 5.88
C TRP A 68 10.37 5.20 5.05
N SER A 69 11.52 5.31 5.72
CA SER A 69 12.86 5.36 5.15
C SER A 69 13.56 4.00 5.06
N SER A 70 12.95 2.93 5.57
CA SER A 70 13.53 1.59 5.58
C SER A 70 13.53 0.96 4.20
N LEU A 71 14.57 0.17 3.91
CA LEU A 71 14.65 -0.68 2.71
C LEU A 71 13.53 -1.73 2.64
N THR A 72 12.90 -2.03 3.79
CA THR A 72 11.82 -3.02 3.91
C THR A 72 10.43 -2.48 3.53
N VAL A 73 10.31 -1.16 3.28
CA VAL A 73 9.02 -0.53 2.96
C VAL A 73 8.43 -1.03 1.65
N GLY A 74 9.26 -1.37 0.66
CA GLY A 74 8.80 -1.91 -0.62
C GLY A 74 8.14 -3.27 -0.49
N GLU A 75 8.72 -4.17 0.31
CA GLU A 75 8.13 -5.49 0.60
C GLU A 75 6.81 -5.35 1.35
N TYR A 76 6.74 -4.43 2.31
CA TYR A 76 5.50 -4.10 3.00
C TYR A 76 4.40 -3.62 2.05
N ILE A 77 4.71 -2.66 1.16
CA ILE A 77 3.75 -2.16 0.17
C ILE A 77 3.24 -3.30 -0.71
N ASN A 78 4.13 -4.18 -1.18
CA ASN A 78 3.76 -5.32 -1.99
C ASN A 78 2.85 -6.31 -1.24
N ASN A 79 3.14 -6.59 0.03
CA ASN A 79 2.31 -7.48 0.84
C ASN A 79 0.89 -6.93 1.01
N VAL A 80 0.74 -5.63 1.28
CA VAL A 80 -0.58 -4.99 1.39
C VAL A 80 -1.31 -5.00 0.04
N ARG A 81 -0.60 -4.76 -1.08
CA ARG A 81 -1.19 -4.84 -2.42
C ARG A 81 -1.74 -6.24 -2.73
N LEU A 82 -1.01 -7.29 -2.37
CA LEU A 82 -1.45 -8.68 -2.58
C LEU A 82 -2.76 -9.00 -1.83
N GLU A 83 -2.86 -8.62 -0.56
CA GLU A 83 -4.09 -8.82 0.22
C GLU A 83 -5.25 -7.98 -0.33
N LEU A 84 -4.96 -6.76 -0.80
CA LEU A 84 -5.95 -5.89 -1.42
C LEU A 84 -6.48 -6.45 -2.75
N ASP A 85 -5.61 -7.01 -3.59
CA ASP A 85 -5.99 -7.62 -4.86
C ASP A 85 -6.87 -8.86 -4.64
N GLN A 86 -6.55 -9.68 -3.64
CA GLN A 86 -7.42 -10.79 -3.23
C GLN A 86 -8.81 -10.30 -2.82
N LEU A 87 -8.89 -9.21 -2.05
CA LEU A 87 -10.17 -8.60 -1.68
C LEU A 87 -10.93 -8.09 -2.92
N ARG A 88 -10.25 -7.46 -3.88
CA ARG A 88 -10.86 -6.96 -5.13
C ARG A 88 -11.47 -8.07 -5.98
N ILE A 89 -10.76 -9.20 -6.11
CA ILE A 89 -11.27 -10.37 -6.83
C ILE A 89 -12.56 -10.87 -6.18
N LEU A 90 -12.56 -11.04 -4.85
CA LEU A 90 -13.75 -11.47 -4.11
C LEU A 90 -14.93 -10.51 -4.25
N ILE A 91 -14.68 -9.20 -4.23
CA ILE A 91 -15.72 -8.18 -4.45
C ILE A 91 -16.33 -8.35 -5.84
N THR A 92 -15.48 -8.54 -6.86
CA THR A 92 -15.91 -8.70 -8.26
C THR A 92 -16.73 -9.98 -8.41
N ASP A 93 -16.21 -11.12 -7.96
CA ASP A 93 -16.88 -12.43 -8.04
C ASP A 93 -18.25 -12.41 -7.33
N CYS A 94 -18.33 -11.83 -6.13
CA CYS A 94 -19.62 -11.71 -5.43
C CYS A 94 -20.58 -10.76 -6.14
N THR A 95 -20.09 -9.69 -6.75
CA THR A 95 -20.94 -8.74 -7.50
C THR A 95 -21.47 -9.40 -8.77
N ASP A 96 -20.65 -10.17 -9.48
CA ASP A 96 -21.03 -10.89 -10.70
C ASP A 96 -22.08 -11.98 -10.44
N ILE A 97 -22.01 -12.67 -9.28
CA ILE A 97 -23.02 -13.66 -8.88
C ILE A 97 -24.38 -13.02 -8.57
N LEU A 98 -24.39 -11.76 -8.14
CA LEU A 98 -25.61 -11.03 -7.79
C LEU A 98 -26.30 -10.38 -8.99
N GLN A 99 -25.62 -10.29 -10.15
CA GLN A 99 -26.21 -9.84 -11.41
C GLN A 99 -26.98 -10.95 -12.13
#